data_AF-A0A6S7DN42-F1
#
_entry.id   AF-A0A6S7DN42-F1
#
_cell.length_a   1.000
_cell.length_b   1.000
_cell.length_c   1.000
_cell.angle_alpha   90.00
_cell.angle_beta   90.00
_cell.angle_gamma   90.00
#
_symmetry.space_group_name_H-M   'P 1'
#
loop_
_entity.id
_entity.type
_entity.pdbx_description
1 polymer ?
#
loop_
_entity_poly.entity_id
_entity_poly.type
_entity_poly.pdbx_seq_one_letter_code
_entity_poly.pdbx_strand_id
1 'polypeptide(L)'
;MRNRSDPFAPPRKQRAVRSNSLLWILEPLERDAGYMRRQMFGSDAAYLDGLLYLVAADREDPWSGLLVCTSQERQAELIAEFPGLQPHPVLGKWLYLPQTEEDFETLAVRLAALALARDPRLGVAPRPRSRRKA
;
A
#
# COMPACT_ATOMS: atom_id res chain seq x y z
N MET A 1 23.30 31.57 28.88
CA MET A 1 22.96 30.62 29.97
C MET A 1 22.05 29.54 29.39
N ARG A 2 22.27 28.28 29.77
CA ARG A 2 21.76 27.06 29.09
C ARG A 2 20.23 26.95 29.18
N ASN A 3 19.61 26.63 28.04
CA ASN A 3 18.20 26.27 27.91
C ASN A 3 17.94 24.99 28.70
N ARG A 4 17.49 25.11 29.96
CA ARG A 4 17.08 23.95 30.79
C ARG A 4 15.76 23.44 30.23
N SER A 5 15.80 22.33 29.51
CA SER A 5 14.62 21.51 29.25
C SER A 5 14.00 21.15 30.59
N ASP A 6 12.75 21.56 30.81
CA ASP A 6 12.01 21.28 32.03
C ASP A 6 11.81 19.76 32.19
N PRO A 7 12.32 19.13 33.26
CA PRO A 7 12.26 17.67 33.43
C PRO A 7 10.86 17.14 33.78
N PHE A 8 9.91 18.04 34.07
CA PHE A 8 8.52 17.70 34.39
C PHE A 8 7.55 18.10 33.27
N ALA A 9 8.06 18.57 32.13
CA ALA A 9 7.24 18.79 30.96
C ALA A 9 6.58 17.46 30.55
N PRO A 10 5.26 17.42 30.35
CA PRO A 10 4.60 16.21 29.88
C PRO A 10 5.26 15.78 28.57
N PRO A 11 5.48 14.48 28.35
CA PRO A 11 6.04 14.00 27.09
C PRO A 11 5.20 14.59 25.96
N ARG A 12 5.85 15.20 24.95
CA ARG A 12 5.17 15.65 23.73
C ARG A 12 4.24 14.53 23.31
N LYS A 13 2.92 14.78 23.24
CA LYS A 13 1.90 13.80 22.80
C LYS A 13 2.48 13.02 21.63
N GLN A 14 2.96 11.81 21.89
CA GLN A 14 3.36 10.91 20.83
C GLN A 14 2.05 10.61 20.13
N ARG A 15 1.88 11.13 18.91
CA ARG A 15 0.83 10.66 18.03
C ARG A 15 1.05 9.15 17.95
N ALA A 16 0.15 8.38 18.55
CA ALA A 16 0.17 6.93 18.44
C ALA A 16 0.35 6.64 16.94
N VAL A 17 1.43 5.93 16.61
CA VAL A 17 1.66 5.47 15.26
C VAL A 17 0.46 4.57 14.97
N ARG A 18 -0.52 5.07 14.21
CA ARG A 18 -1.67 4.27 13.83
C ARG A 18 -1.12 3.09 13.04
N SER A 19 -1.16 1.92 13.64
CA SER A 19 -0.97 0.68 12.93
C SER A 19 -2.08 0.59 11.89
N ASN A 20 -1.68 0.41 10.64
CA ASN A 20 -2.60 0.27 9.53
C ASN A 20 -3.37 -1.04 9.69
N SER A 21 -4.69 -0.96 9.84
CA SER A 21 -5.54 -2.13 10.14
C SER A 21 -5.50 -3.20 9.05
N LEU A 22 -5.10 -2.82 7.83
CA LEU A 22 -5.03 -3.70 6.66
C LEU A 22 -3.67 -4.37 6.45
N LEU A 23 -2.76 -4.26 7.42
CA LEU A 23 -1.43 -4.89 7.34
C LEU A 23 -1.49 -6.41 7.19
N TRP A 24 -2.56 -7.05 7.65
CA TRP A 24 -2.75 -8.49 7.55
C TRP A 24 -2.73 -9.01 6.09
N ILE A 25 -3.08 -8.14 5.12
CA ILE A 25 -3.01 -8.46 3.69
C ILE A 25 -1.55 -8.64 3.23
N LEU A 26 -0.62 -7.93 3.89
CA LEU A 26 0.80 -7.93 3.54
C LEU A 26 1.59 -8.99 4.31
N GLU A 27 1.10 -9.46 5.46
CA GLU A 27 1.70 -10.54 6.26
C GLU A 27 2.21 -11.74 5.44
N PRO A 28 1.44 -12.30 4.47
CA PRO A 28 1.93 -13.42 3.66
C PRO A 28 3.13 -13.02 2.78
N LEU A 29 3.21 -11.77 2.31
CA LEU A 29 4.35 -11.25 1.55
C LEU A 29 5.58 -11.06 2.44
N GLU A 30 5.43 -10.76 3.73
CA GLU A 30 6.56 -10.53 4.64
C GLU A 30 7.45 -11.76 4.83
N ARG A 31 6.93 -12.94 4.51
CA ARG A 31 7.67 -14.21 4.55
C ARG A 31 8.60 -14.40 3.37
N ASP A 32 8.46 -13.59 2.33
CA ASP A 32 9.25 -13.66 1.12
C ASP A 32 10.57 -12.89 1.26
N ALA A 33 11.68 -13.47 0.81
CA ALA A 33 13.00 -12.84 0.92
C ALA A 33 13.15 -11.56 0.07
N GLY A 34 12.37 -11.43 -1.00
CA GLY A 34 12.34 -10.25 -1.86
C GLY A 34 11.42 -9.15 -1.36
N TYR A 35 10.73 -9.36 -0.23
CA TYR A 35 9.78 -8.39 0.30
C TYR A 35 10.45 -7.19 0.95
N MET A 36 9.92 -6.02 0.64
CA MET A 36 10.27 -4.77 1.28
C MET A 36 9.02 -3.94 1.53
N ARG A 37 8.79 -3.61 2.80
CA ARG A 37 7.75 -2.67 3.19
C ARG A 37 8.26 -1.24 3.16
N ARG A 38 7.51 -0.32 2.56
CA ARG A 38 7.77 1.13 2.65
C ARG A 38 6.51 1.89 2.98
N GLN A 39 6.66 2.95 3.76
CA GLN A 39 5.57 3.89 3.97
C GLN A 39 5.39 4.78 2.74
N MET A 40 4.16 4.80 2.21
CA MET A 40 3.79 5.60 1.05
C MET A 40 2.37 6.14 1.25
N PHE A 41 2.17 7.45 1.03
CA PHE A 41 0.87 8.11 1.23
C PHE A 41 0.29 7.98 2.66
N GLY A 42 1.15 7.78 3.66
CA GLY A 42 0.72 7.53 5.03
C GLY A 42 0.16 6.12 5.27
N SER A 43 0.43 5.21 4.34
CA SER A 43 -0.02 3.82 4.28
C SER A 43 1.17 2.89 4.02
N ASP A 44 0.94 1.57 4.05
CA ASP A 44 2.00 0.57 3.91
C ASP A 44 2.01 -0.02 2.50
N ALA A 45 3.11 0.19 1.80
CA ALA A 45 3.35 -0.32 0.45
C ALA A 45 4.26 -1.55 0.49
N ALA A 46 3.81 -2.62 -0.17
CA ALA A 46 4.53 -3.86 -0.36
C ALA A 46 5.28 -3.85 -1.69
N TYR A 47 6.60 -4.00 -1.59
CA TYR A 47 7.48 -4.21 -2.71
C TYR A 47 7.96 -5.65 -2.72
N LEU A 48 8.09 -6.24 -3.91
CA LEU A 48 8.74 -7.52 -4.11
C LEU A 48 9.78 -7.33 -5.21
N ASP A 49 11.02 -7.78 -4.96
CA ASP A 49 12.12 -7.70 -5.92
C ASP A 49 12.36 -6.27 -6.45
N GLY A 50 12.08 -5.26 -5.61
CA GLY A 50 12.21 -3.83 -5.95
C GLY A 50 11.06 -3.22 -6.75
N LEU A 51 10.04 -4.01 -7.13
CA LEU A 51 8.82 -3.55 -7.80
C LEU A 51 7.70 -3.33 -6.80
N LEU A 52 6.83 -2.34 -7.04
CA LEU A 52 5.69 -2.04 -6.18
C LEU A 52 4.48 -2.88 -6.60
N TYR A 53 3.96 -3.72 -5.70
CA TYR A 53 2.83 -4.62 -6.00
C TYR A 53 1.52 -4.13 -5.37
N LEU A 54 1.52 -3.94 -4.05
CA LEU A 54 0.30 -3.64 -3.28
C LEU A 54 0.53 -2.48 -2.32
N VAL A 55 -0.50 -1.71 -2.02
CA VAL A 55 -0.49 -0.72 -0.94
C VAL A 55 -1.74 -0.91 -0.11
N ALA A 56 -1.57 -1.37 1.13
CA ALA A 56 -2.65 -1.45 2.11
C ALA A 56 -2.83 -0.05 2.71
N ALA A 57 -4.02 0.53 2.59
CA ALA A 57 -4.32 1.88 3.06
C ALA A 57 -5.56 1.88 3.95
N ASP A 58 -5.37 2.15 5.24
CA ASP A 58 -6.44 2.29 6.24
C ASP A 58 -6.66 3.79 6.55
N ARG A 59 -7.13 4.52 5.54
CA ARG A 59 -7.37 5.98 5.61
C ARG A 59 -8.81 6.30 5.22
N GLU A 60 -9.14 7.57 5.10
CA GLU A 60 -10.45 8.00 4.61
C GLU A 60 -10.53 7.79 3.09
N ASP A 61 -11.74 7.59 2.57
CA ASP A 61 -11.98 7.49 1.13
C ASP A 61 -11.34 8.69 0.39
N PRO A 62 -10.63 8.47 -0.74
CA PRO A 62 -10.52 7.23 -1.54
C PRO A 62 -9.32 6.33 -1.19
N TRP A 63 -8.79 6.41 0.03
CA TRP A 63 -7.59 5.66 0.46
C TRP A 63 -7.93 4.64 1.55
N SER A 64 -9.16 4.11 1.56
CA SER A 64 -9.66 3.12 2.51
C SER A 64 -9.81 1.75 1.84
N GLY A 65 -8.72 1.02 1.72
CA GLY A 65 -8.70 -0.28 1.08
C GLY A 65 -7.33 -0.68 0.56
N LEU A 66 -7.32 -1.48 -0.51
CA LEU A 66 -6.13 -2.04 -1.10
C LEU A 66 -5.89 -1.44 -2.48
N LEU A 67 -4.74 -0.81 -2.68
CA LEU A 67 -4.32 -0.35 -4.00
C LEU A 67 -3.47 -1.43 -4.65
N VAL A 68 -3.79 -1.72 -5.90
CA VAL A 68 -3.12 -2.73 -6.72
C VAL A 68 -2.33 -2.02 -7.81
N CYS A 69 -1.01 -2.11 -7.71
CA CYS A 69 -0.10 -1.44 -8.62
C CYS A 69 0.09 -2.31 -9.86
N THR A 70 -0.63 -1.94 -10.91
CA THR A 70 -0.59 -2.58 -12.23
C THR A 70 -0.36 -1.52 -13.33
N SER A 71 -0.11 -1.98 -14.55
CA SER A 71 -0.04 -1.13 -15.74
C SER A 71 -1.40 -1.01 -16.40
N GLN A 72 -1.71 0.14 -17.01
CA GLN A 72 -3.01 0.44 -17.61
C GLN A 72 -3.46 -0.61 -18.63
N GLU A 73 -2.53 -1.15 -19.42
CA GLU A 73 -2.79 -2.18 -20.44
C GLU A 73 -3.36 -3.48 -19.85
N ARG A 74 -3.01 -3.80 -18.60
CA ARG A 74 -3.40 -5.04 -17.90
C ARG A 74 -4.54 -4.84 -16.91
N GLN A 75 -4.99 -3.59 -16.74
CA GLN A 75 -6.10 -3.27 -15.84
C GLN A 75 -7.39 -3.97 -16.29
N ALA A 76 -7.68 -3.99 -17.60
CA ALA A 76 -8.90 -4.61 -18.12
C ALA A 76 -8.98 -6.11 -17.79
N GLU A 77 -7.86 -6.83 -17.90
CA GLU A 77 -7.79 -8.26 -17.55
C GLU A 77 -8.01 -8.49 -16.05
N LEU A 78 -7.42 -7.65 -15.20
CA LEU A 78 -7.61 -7.72 -13.75
C LEU A 78 -9.04 -7.37 -13.33
N ILE A 79 -9.66 -6.35 -13.93
CA ILE A 79 -11.06 -5.98 -13.66
C ILE A 79 -12.01 -7.11 -14.10
N ALA A 80 -11.72 -7.77 -15.22
CA ALA A 80 -12.50 -8.91 -15.67
C ALA A 80 -12.40 -10.13 -14.73
N GLU A 81 -11.23 -10.36 -14.11
CA GLU A 81 -11.00 -11.43 -13.13
C GLU A 81 -11.52 -11.08 -11.72
N PHE A 82 -11.59 -9.77 -11.41
CA PHE A 82 -11.96 -9.23 -10.11
C PHE A 82 -12.92 -8.04 -10.30
N PRO A 83 -14.24 -8.27 -10.38
CA PRO A 83 -15.21 -7.22 -10.70
C PRO A 83 -15.30 -6.10 -9.65
N GLY A 84 -14.81 -6.31 -8.43
CA GLY A 84 -14.71 -5.29 -7.38
C GLY A 84 -13.52 -4.33 -7.55
N LEU A 85 -12.60 -4.60 -8.48
CA LEU A 85 -11.48 -3.69 -8.76
C LEU A 85 -11.94 -2.52 -9.63
N GLN A 86 -11.59 -1.32 -9.20
CA GLN A 86 -11.92 -0.08 -9.89
C GLN A 86 -10.67 0.77 -10.09
N PRO A 87 -10.57 1.58 -11.16
CA PRO A 87 -9.46 2.52 -11.29
C PRO A 87 -9.50 3.54 -10.14
N HIS A 88 -8.36 3.76 -9.49
CA HIS A 88 -8.29 4.66 -8.35
C HIS A 88 -8.54 6.12 -8.79
N PRO A 89 -9.42 6.89 -8.14
CA PRO A 89 -9.82 8.23 -8.61
C PRO A 89 -8.65 9.23 -8.67
N VAL A 90 -7.72 9.17 -7.70
CA VAL A 90 -6.51 10.02 -7.68
C VAL A 90 -5.35 9.45 -8.52
N LEU A 91 -5.22 8.11 -8.57
CA LEU A 91 -4.12 7.40 -9.20
C LEU A 91 -4.66 6.51 -10.31
N GLY A 92 -5.34 7.07 -11.31
CA GLY A 92 -6.10 6.32 -12.33
C GLY A 92 -5.32 5.25 -13.11
N LYS A 93 -3.98 5.25 -13.02
CA LYS A 93 -3.10 4.19 -13.53
C LYS A 93 -3.06 2.92 -12.66
N TRP A 94 -3.58 2.97 -11.44
CA TRP A 94 -3.60 1.88 -10.47
C TRP A 94 -5.05 1.47 -10.22
N LEU A 95 -5.22 0.21 -9.83
CA LEU A 95 -6.52 -0.29 -9.40
C LEU A 95 -6.65 -0.11 -7.88
N TYR A 96 -7.89 -0.03 -7.44
CA TYR A 96 -8.30 0.18 -6.07
C TYR A 96 -9.42 -0.80 -5.75
N LEU A 97 -9.27 -1.47 -4.63
CA LEU A 97 -10.28 -2.29 -4.01
C LEU A 97 -10.73 -1.57 -2.72
N PRO A 98 -11.95 -1.01 -2.69
CA PRO A 98 -12.45 -0.35 -1.50
C PRO A 98 -12.74 -1.35 -0.39
N GLN A 99 -12.45 -0.98 0.86
CA GLN A 99 -12.73 -1.82 2.03
C GLN A 99 -14.24 -2.04 2.24
N THR A 100 -15.09 -1.21 1.65
CA THR A 100 -16.55 -1.34 1.72
C THR A 100 -17.12 -2.46 0.84
N GLU A 101 -16.30 -3.08 -0.03
CA GLU A 101 -16.72 -4.23 -0.82
C GLU A 101 -17.02 -5.44 0.07
N GLU A 102 -18.12 -6.14 -0.20
CA GLU A 102 -18.53 -7.32 0.57
C GLU A 102 -17.49 -8.44 0.46
N ASP A 103 -16.87 -8.60 -0.72
CA ASP A 103 -15.82 -9.59 -0.97
C ASP A 103 -14.40 -9.08 -0.69
N PHE A 104 -14.24 -7.93 -0.02
CA PHE A 104 -12.96 -7.27 0.17
C PHE A 104 -11.87 -8.22 0.70
N GLU A 105 -12.15 -8.93 1.79
CA GLU A 105 -11.15 -9.80 2.43
C GLU A 105 -10.72 -10.94 1.51
N THR A 106 -11.68 -11.58 0.84
CA THR A 106 -11.42 -12.65 -0.13
C THR A 106 -10.58 -12.15 -1.32
N LEU A 107 -10.95 -10.99 -1.88
CA LEU A 107 -10.24 -10.36 -2.98
C LEU A 107 -8.83 -9.94 -2.57
N ALA A 108 -8.67 -9.35 -1.38
CA ALA A 108 -7.38 -8.93 -0.84
C ALA A 108 -6.41 -10.11 -0.67
N VAL A 109 -6.88 -11.24 -0.12
CA VAL A 109 -6.07 -12.47 -0.01
C VAL A 109 -5.65 -12.98 -1.39
N ARG A 110 -6.57 -13.00 -2.37
CA ARG A 110 -6.25 -13.42 -3.74
C ARG A 110 -5.20 -12.49 -4.38
N LEU A 111 -5.32 -11.18 -4.20
CA LEU A 111 -4.36 -10.20 -4.71
C LEU A 111 -2.99 -10.33 -4.05
N ALA A 112 -2.95 -10.59 -2.73
CA ALA A 112 -1.72 -10.90 -2.01
C ALA A 112 -1.04 -12.18 -2.55
N ALA A 113 -1.82 -13.22 -2.84
CA ALA A 113 -1.32 -14.44 -3.45
C ALA A 113 -0.77 -14.22 -4.87
N LEU A 114 -1.45 -13.41 -5.70
CA LEU A 114 -0.95 -13.04 -7.02
C LEU A 114 0.37 -12.25 -6.93
N ALA A 115 0.48 -11.33 -5.97
CA ALA A 115 1.71 -10.60 -5.74
C ALA A 115 2.85 -11.54 -5.32
N LEU A 116 2.59 -12.46 -4.38
CA LEU A 116 3.54 -13.50 -3.98
C LEU A 116 4.01 -14.39 -5.13
N ALA A 117 3.11 -14.69 -6.08
CA ALA A 117 3.42 -15.47 -7.28
C ALA A 117 4.22 -14.68 -8.34
N ARG A 118 4.55 -13.40 -8.07
CA ARG A 118 5.11 -12.46 -9.05
C ARG A 118 4.31 -12.42 -10.34
N ASP A 119 2.99 -12.35 -10.22
CA ASP A 119 2.12 -12.27 -11.39
C ASP A 119 2.57 -11.09 -12.29
N PRO A 120 2.82 -11.32 -13.59
CA PRO A 120 3.35 -10.30 -14.50
C PRO A 120 2.35 -9.16 -14.78
N ARG A 121 1.09 -9.32 -14.36
CA ARG A 121 0.07 -8.26 -14.38
C ARG A 121 0.25 -7.26 -13.25
N LEU A 122 0.95 -7.63 -12.19
CA LEU A 122 1.24 -6.80 -11.03
C LEU A 122 2.71 -6.38 -11.01
N GLY A 123 3.03 -5.35 -10.25
CA GLY A 123 4.41 -4.89 -10.10
C GLY A 123 4.71 -3.73 -11.03
N VAL A 124 4.71 -2.52 -10.48
CA VAL A 124 5.12 -1.31 -11.18
C VAL A 124 6.49 -0.91 -10.69
N ALA A 125 7.45 -0.74 -11.61
CA ALA A 125 8.75 -0.19 -11.27
C ALA A 125 8.56 1.21 -10.67
N PRO A 126 8.99 1.44 -9.41
CA PRO A 126 8.88 2.77 -8.83
C PRO A 126 9.74 3.72 -9.67
N ARG A 127 9.10 4.73 -10.28
CA ARG A 127 9.85 5.76 -11.01
C ARG A 127 10.88 6.37 -10.04
N PRO A 128 12.18 6.34 -10.35
CA PRO A 128 13.18 6.94 -9.49
C PRO A 128 12.84 8.42 -9.34
N ARG A 129 12.54 8.84 -8.11
CA ARG A 129 12.43 10.26 -7.77
C ARG A 129 13.80 10.86 -8.09
N SER A 130 13.91 11.57 -9.21
CA SER A 130 15.08 12.40 -9.49
C SER A 130 15.28 13.28 -8.27
N ARG A 131 16.42 13.13 -7.58
CA ARG A 131 16.79 13.98 -6.45
C ARG A 131 16.72 15.41 -6.99
N ARG A 132 15.72 16.19 -6.59
CA ARG A 132 15.83 17.65 -6.65
C ARG A 132 17.07 17.97 -5.81
N LYS A 133 18.13 18.40 -6.49
CA LYS A 133 19.29 19.00 -5.84
C LYS A 133 18.75 20.14 -4.96
N ALA A 134 19.18 20.11 -3.71
CA ALA A 134 18.97 21.18 -2.74
C ALA A 134 19.54 22.50 -3.26
#